data_AF-A0A382KUH1-F1
#
_entry.id   AF-A0A382KUH1-F1
#
_cell.length_a   1.000
_cell.length_b   1.000
_cell.length_c   1.000
_cell.angle_alpha   90.00
_cell.angle_beta   90.00
_cell.angle_gamma   90.00
#
_symmetry.space_group_name_H-M   'P 1'
#
loop_
_entity.id
_entity.type
_entity.pdbx_description
1 polymer ?
#
loop_
_entity_poly.entity_id
_entity_poly.type
_entity_poly.pdbx_seq_one_letter_code
_entity_poly.pdbx_strand_id
1 'polypeptide(L)' 'MVGLFSYPKRKLKKLIKQGEYKEAIDFGNTLEEEYRYDPDFLFIMAGMFYILEDPKKTLHYVDRVLEIN' A
#
# COMPACT_ATOMS: atom_id res chain seq x y z
N MET A 1 -17.47 -20.69 -0.13
CA MET A 1 -17.92 -19.74 0.91
C MET A 1 -16.72 -19.02 1.53
N VAL A 2 -16.16 -18.04 0.82
CA VAL A 2 -15.46 -16.87 1.39
C VAL A 2 -15.91 -15.72 0.48
N GLY A 3 -17.13 -15.26 0.73
CA GLY A 3 -17.90 -14.46 -0.22
C GLY A 3 -17.57 -12.98 -0.18
N LEU A 4 -17.51 -12.39 -1.37
CA LEU A 4 -18.05 -11.07 -1.74
C LEU A 4 -17.43 -9.78 -1.18
N PHE A 5 -16.60 -9.77 -0.15
CA PHE A 5 -16.00 -8.50 0.32
C PHE A 5 -14.63 -8.67 0.98
N SER A 6 -13.61 -9.07 0.22
CA SER A 6 -12.23 -8.77 0.62
C SER A 6 -12.02 -7.26 0.46
N TYR A 7 -11.75 -6.56 1.56
CA TYR A 7 -11.35 -5.15 1.54
C TYR A 7 -9.84 -5.04 1.80
N PRO A 8 -8.97 -5.47 0.87
CA PRO A 8 -7.53 -5.55 1.09
C PRO A 8 -6.92 -4.19 1.47
N LYS A 9 -7.29 -3.11 0.76
CA LYS A 9 -6.87 -1.74 1.12
C LYS A 9 -7.29 -1.34 2.55
N ARG A 10 -8.47 -1.77 3.03
CA ARG A 10 -8.93 -1.49 4.40
C ARG A 10 -8.13 -2.28 5.43
N LYS A 11 -7.79 -3.53 5.15
CA LYS A 11 -6.91 -4.35 6.00
C LYS A 11 -5.52 -3.73 6.07
N LEU A 12 -4.95 -3.30 4.95
CA LEU A 12 -3.66 -2.63 4.88
C LEU A 12 -3.64 -1.35 5.74
N LYS A 13 -4.63 -0.47 5.58
CA LYS A 13 -4.79 0.74 6.41
C LYS A 13 -4.92 0.40 7.90
N LYS A 14 -5.58 -0.71 8.25
CA LYS A 14 -5.71 -1.16 9.64
C LYS A 14 -4.36 -1.54 10.24
N LEU A 15 -3.54 -2.33 9.52
CA LEU A 15 -2.19 -2.71 9.95
C LEU A 15 -1.31 -1.48 10.19
N ILE A 16 -1.30 -0.55 9.23
CA ILE A 16 -0.56 0.72 9.34
C ILE A 16 -1.01 1.50 10.59
N LYS A 17 -2.32 1.63 10.80
CA LYS A 17 -2.87 2.34 11.98
C LYS A 17 -2.49 1.68 13.31
N GLN A 18 -2.29 0.37 13.32
CA GLN A 18 -1.88 -0.38 14.50
C GLN A 18 -0.36 -0.35 14.73
N GLY A 19 0.41 0.21 13.80
CA GLY A 19 1.88 0.23 13.85
C GLY A 19 2.52 -1.10 13.43
N GLU A 20 1.73 -2.03 12.89
CA GLU A 20 2.18 -3.35 12.43
C GLU A 20 2.86 -3.25 11.04
N TYR A 21 3.91 -2.43 10.95
CA TYR A 21 4.50 -2.04 9.67
C TYR A 21 5.14 -3.20 8.91
N LYS A 22 5.74 -4.16 9.60
CA LYS A 22 6.32 -5.35 8.95
C LYS A 22 5.24 -6.15 8.23
N GLU A 23 4.14 -6.44 8.93
CA GLU A 23 3.01 -7.18 8.37
C GLU A 23 2.29 -6.37 7.28
N ALA A 24 2.22 -5.04 7.45
CA ALA A 24 1.68 -4.13 6.44
C ALA A 24 2.51 -4.15 5.14
N ILE A 25 3.84 -4.17 5.24
CA ILE A 25 4.74 -4.26 4.09
C ILE A 25 4.58 -5.61 3.40
N ASP A 26 4.65 -6.71 4.14
CA ASP A 26 4.52 -8.06 3.58
C ASP A 26 3.17 -8.20 2.86
N PHE A 27 2.08 -7.76 3.50
CA PHE A 27 0.75 -7.79 2.89
C PHE A 27 0.64 -6.83 1.68
N GLY A 28 1.16 -5.61 1.78
CA GLY A 28 1.19 -4.64 0.69
C GLY A 28 1.90 -5.18 -0.56
N ASN A 29 3.04 -5.85 -0.40
CA ASN A 29 3.77 -6.46 -1.50
C ASN A 29 2.95 -7.53 -2.24
N THR A 30 2.11 -8.30 -1.52
CA THR A 30 1.22 -9.29 -2.17
C THR A 30 0.13 -8.64 -3.03
N LEU A 31 -0.21 -7.38 -2.77
CA LEU A 31 -1.22 -6.61 -3.50
C LEU A 31 -0.62 -5.83 -4.68
N GLU A 32 0.70 -5.69 -4.74
CA GLU A 32 1.35 -4.73 -5.63
C GLU A 32 1.11 -5.01 -7.13
N GLU A 33 0.99 -6.28 -7.51
CA GLU A 33 0.69 -6.66 -8.89
C GLU A 33 -0.76 -6.33 -9.25
N GLU A 34 -1.73 -6.72 -8.41
CA GLU A 34 -3.16 -6.49 -8.63
C GLU A 34 -3.52 -4.99 -8.63
N TYR A 35 -2.89 -4.22 -7.74
CA TYR A 35 -3.17 -2.79 -7.53
C TYR A 35 -2.09 -1.88 -8.12
N ARG A 36 -1.30 -2.38 -9.08
CA ARG A 36 -0.15 -1.67 -9.68
C ARG A 36 -0.47 -0.27 -10.18
N TYR A 37 -1.70 -0.05 -10.66
CA TYR A 37 -2.20 1.20 -11.22
C TYR A 37 -3.38 1.78 -10.41
N ASP A 38 -3.61 1.32 -9.18
CA ASP A 38 -4.64 1.88 -8.29
C ASP A 38 -4.04 3.06 -7.50
N PRO A 39 -4.46 4.31 -7.74
CA PRO A 39 -3.87 5.46 -7.07
C PRO A 39 -3.99 5.40 -5.55
N ASP A 40 -5.11 4.92 -5.00
CA ASP A 40 -5.28 4.82 -3.54
C ASP A 40 -4.25 3.87 -2.93
N PHE A 41 -4.03 2.72 -3.57
CA PHE A 41 -3.05 1.75 -3.11
C PHE A 41 -1.64 2.35 -3.11
N LEU A 42 -1.25 3.00 -4.22
CA LEU A 42 0.06 3.64 -4.32
C LEU A 42 0.24 4.73 -3.25
N PHE A 43 -0.79 5.56 -2.99
CA PHE A 43 -0.74 6.55 -1.91
C PHE A 43 -0.65 5.94 -0.52
N ILE A 44 -1.33 4.82 -0.26
CA ILE A 44 -1.21 4.09 1.01
C ILE A 44 0.22 3.60 1.21
N MET A 45 0.83 3.01 0.18
CA MET A 45 2.20 2.50 0.24
C MET A 45 3.21 3.65 0.40
N ALA A 46 3.06 4.73 -0.37
CA ALA A 46 3.89 5.93 -0.25
C ALA A 46 3.83 6.52 1.17
N GLY A 47 2.61 6.68 1.71
CA GLY A 47 2.40 7.20 3.07
C GLY A 47 2.97 6.29 4.15
N MET A 48 2.87 4.98 3.99
CA MET A 48 3.48 4.01 4.90
C MET A 48 5.01 4.16 4.94
N PHE A 49 5.67 4.20 3.78
CA PHE A 49 7.13 4.36 3.72
C PHE A 49 7.58 5.76 4.15
N TYR A 50 6.74 6.78 4.00
CA TYR A 50 7.01 8.12 4.52
C TYR A 50 7.06 8.11 6.06
N ILE A 51 6.10 7.44 6.72
CA ILE A 51 6.09 7.30 8.19
C ILE A 51 7.32 6.53 8.68
N LEU A 52 7.80 5.57 7.89
CA LEU A 52 9.01 4.78 8.19
C LEU A 52 10.32 5.51 7.84
N GLU A 53 10.25 6.76 7.39
CA GLU A 53 11.41 7.54 6.97
C GLU A 53 12.25 6.84 5.88
N ASP A 54 11.60 6.10 4.95
CA ASP A 54 12.23 5.49 3.78
C ASP A 54 11.93 6.33 2.52
N PRO A 55 12.69 7.42 2.28
CA PRO A 55 12.41 8.34 1.18
C PRO A 55 12.51 7.68 -0.20
N LYS A 56 13.37 6.66 -0.33
CA LYS A 56 13.57 5.95 -1.60
C LYS A 56 12.30 5.21 -2.00
N LYS A 57 11.69 4.48 -1.06
CA LYS A 57 10.43 3.78 -1.34
C LYS A 57 9.26 4.73 -1.43
N THR A 58 9.21 5.79 -0.63
CA THR A 58 8.18 6.82 -0.77
C THR A 58 8.17 7.38 -2.18
N LEU A 59 9.32 7.83 -2.70
CA LEU A 59 9.43 8.34 -4.06
C LEU A 59 9.03 7.30 -5.10
N HIS A 60 9.48 6.05 -4.95
CA HIS A 60 9.09 4.98 -5.87
C HIS A 60 7.56 4.87 -6.06
N TYR A 61 6.78 4.88 -4.97
CA TYR A 61 5.33 4.80 -5.08
C TYR A 61 4.69 6.10 -5.55
N VAL A 62 5.24 7.27 -5.20
CA VAL A 62 4.76 8.58 -5.68
C VAL A 62 4.96 8.73 -7.18
N ASP A 63 6.14 8.39 -7.70
CA ASP A 63 6.45 8.50 -9.12
C ASP A 63 5.52 7.61 -9.96
N ARG A 64 5.20 6.42 -9.46
CA ARG A 64 4.24 5.51 -10.11
C ARG A 64 2.82 6.07 -10.20
N VAL A 65 2.41 6.96 -9.30
CA VAL A 65 1.11 7.64 -9.42
C VAL A 65 1.09 8.53 -10.66
N LEU A 66 2.22 9.17 -10.98
CA LEU A 66 2.36 10.05 -12.15
C LEU A 66 2.34 9.28 -13.48
N GLU A 67 2.62 7.97 -13.44
CA GLU A 67 2.62 7.08 -14.59
C GLU A 67 1.21 6.58 -15.00
N ILE A 68 0.17 6.83 -14.21
CA ILE A 68 -1.21 6.31 -14.43
C ILE A 68 -1.96 7.03 -15.58
N ASN A 69 -1.33 7.97 -16.28
CA ASN A 69 -1.93 8.76 -17.39
C ASN A 69 -2.71 7.95 -18.43
#